data_AF-A0A4Q6BJQ8-F1
#
_entry.id   AF-A0A4Q6BJQ8-F1
#
_cell.length_a   1.000
_cell.length_b   1.000
_cell.length_c   1.000
_cell.angle_alpha   90.00
_cell.angle_beta   90.00
_cell.angle_gamma   90.00
#
_symmetry.space_group_name_H-M   'P 1'
#
loop_
_entity.id
_entity.type
_entity.pdbx_description
1 polymer ?
#
loop_
_entity_poly.entity_id
_entity_poly.type
_entity_poly.pdbx_seq_one_letter_code
_entity_poly.pdbx_strand_id
1 'polypeptide(L)'
;MKKLTIVLIIGALLLFGYSFMTDQKSVVKVSPREAQRQPRSRAQKLAAIKKSDEVVIGRSLAQVLKNANALPESLTIREKDSVDQMTGMLALPLMQSQKVAALVNVLKTAGQVPQVTHDTNAYTGEMAVVRTAKPLDGTRYFHAQYFMDEKGAPFLQHASYEIRPTENAMAIAEESVRRTFKGLTRANQKSADFIEWDLDGSHVVWIKKMASEDLKDNPFNAYTDQDVGTVRVAVESRIHEDDEH
;
A
#
# COMPACT_ATOMS: atom_id res chain seq x y z
N MET A 1 -9.13 -23.18 -34.22
CA MET A 1 -8.33 -21.94 -34.37
C MET A 1 -9.03 -20.73 -33.74
N LYS A 2 -9.34 -20.76 -32.43
CA LYS A 2 -9.97 -19.65 -31.68
C LYS A 2 -9.41 -19.49 -30.25
N LYS A 3 -8.22 -20.05 -29.97
CA LYS A 3 -7.66 -20.15 -28.61
C LYS A 3 -6.39 -19.30 -28.38
N LEU A 4 -6.00 -18.45 -29.34
CA LEU A 4 -4.77 -17.64 -29.22
C LEU A 4 -5.03 -16.14 -28.94
N THR A 5 -6.29 -15.72 -28.80
CA THR A 5 -6.64 -14.29 -28.74
C THR A 5 -6.90 -13.77 -27.33
N ILE A 6 -7.08 -14.65 -26.33
CA ILE A 6 -7.49 -14.22 -24.97
C ILE A 6 -6.28 -13.81 -24.11
N VAL A 7 -5.09 -14.40 -24.32
CA VAL A 7 -3.88 -14.10 -23.54
C VAL A 7 -3.30 -12.71 -23.85
N LEU A 8 -3.61 -12.11 -25.00
CA LEU A 8 -3.09 -10.80 -25.40
C LEU A 8 -3.91 -9.60 -24.87
N ILE A 9 -5.13 -9.81 -24.33
CA ILE A 9 -6.03 -8.71 -23.94
C ILE A 9 -5.75 -8.22 -22.51
N ILE A 10 -5.30 -9.09 -21.61
CA ILE A 10 -5.04 -8.73 -20.20
C ILE A 10 -3.70 -8.00 -20.03
N GLY A 11 -2.69 -8.33 -20.84
CA GLY A 11 -1.40 -7.60 -20.86
C GLY A 11 -1.51 -6.14 -21.34
N ALA A 12 -2.53 -5.81 -22.14
CA ALA A 12 -2.76 -4.45 -22.65
C ALA A 12 -3.49 -3.54 -21.64
N LEU A 13 -4.24 -4.08 -20.68
CA LEU A 13 -4.98 -3.31 -19.69
C LEU A 13 -4.09 -2.69 -18.61
N LEU A 14 -2.89 -3.24 -18.38
CA LEU A 14 -1.88 -2.61 -17.52
C LEU A 14 -1.11 -1.48 -18.20
N LEU A 15 -1.17 -1.36 -19.54
CA LEU A 15 -0.47 -0.31 -20.30
C LEU A 15 -1.35 0.89 -20.66
N PHE A 16 -2.68 0.74 -20.72
CA PHE A 16 -3.57 1.83 -21.15
C PHE A 16 -4.01 2.81 -20.05
N GLY A 17 -3.78 2.49 -18.77
CA GLY A 17 -3.96 3.43 -17.66
C GLY A 17 -2.99 4.61 -17.67
N TYR A 18 -1.96 4.58 -18.52
CA TYR A 18 -0.89 5.60 -18.55
C TYR A 18 -1.26 6.88 -19.35
N SER A 19 -2.31 6.87 -20.17
CA SER A 19 -2.53 7.94 -21.15
C SER A 19 -3.51 9.06 -20.74
N PHE A 20 -4.03 9.09 -19.50
CA PHE A 20 -5.06 10.07 -19.12
C PHE A 20 -4.75 10.98 -17.91
N MET A 21 -3.49 11.08 -17.48
CA MET A 21 -3.09 11.86 -16.30
C MET A 21 -2.00 12.92 -16.57
N THR A 22 -2.09 13.66 -17.67
CA THR A 22 -1.23 14.85 -17.87
C THR A 22 -2.03 16.07 -18.34
N ASP A 23 -2.83 16.70 -17.47
CA ASP A 23 -2.95 18.16 -17.52
C ASP A 23 -3.66 18.74 -16.29
N GLN A 24 -2.89 19.22 -15.31
CA GLN A 24 -3.26 20.37 -14.47
C GLN A 24 -1.99 21.00 -13.86
N LYS A 25 -1.33 21.88 -14.62
CA LYS A 25 -0.34 22.82 -14.07
C LYS A 25 -1.04 24.12 -13.70
N SER A 26 -1.41 24.29 -12.42
CA SER A 26 -1.80 25.60 -11.89
C SER A 26 -0.55 26.39 -11.50
N VAL A 27 -0.30 27.46 -12.24
CA VAL A 27 0.81 28.40 -12.04
C VAL A 27 0.44 29.34 -10.89
N VAL A 28 1.09 29.18 -9.73
CA VAL A 28 1.06 30.17 -8.64
C VAL A 28 2.06 31.29 -8.97
N LYS A 29 1.55 32.46 -9.33
CA LYS A 29 2.36 33.69 -9.45
C LYS A 29 2.68 34.23 -8.05
N VAL A 30 3.95 34.14 -7.65
CA VAL A 30 4.46 34.82 -6.45
C VAL A 30 4.87 36.24 -6.81
N SER A 31 4.35 37.20 -6.06
CA SER A 31 4.66 38.63 -6.17
C SER A 31 6.08 38.93 -5.65
N PRO A 32 6.92 39.68 -6.39
CA PRO A 32 8.23 40.09 -5.91
C PRO A 32 8.06 41.36 -5.05
N ARG A 33 8.23 41.23 -3.73
CA ARG A 33 8.36 42.38 -2.83
C ARG A 33 9.74 42.39 -2.16
N GLU A 34 10.47 43.40 -2.58
CA GLU A 34 11.63 44.06 -1.98
C GLU A 34 12.02 43.66 -0.56
N ALA A 35 13.28 43.26 -0.41
CA ALA A 35 14.06 43.58 0.79
C ALA A 35 15.53 43.76 0.41
N GLN A 36 15.87 44.99 -0.01
CA GLN A 36 17.24 45.49 0.04
C GLN A 36 17.76 45.40 1.48
N ARG A 37 18.78 44.58 1.73
CA ARG A 37 19.62 44.66 2.91
C ARG A 37 21.08 44.71 2.50
N GLN A 38 21.74 45.76 2.96
CA GLN A 38 23.15 46.07 2.71
C GLN A 38 24.08 44.96 3.24
N PRO A 39 25.22 44.69 2.57
CA PRO A 39 26.23 43.76 3.06
C PRO A 39 27.10 44.45 4.13
N ARG A 40 26.77 44.26 5.41
CA ARG A 40 27.72 44.53 6.51
C ARG A 40 28.65 43.31 6.68
N SER A 41 29.87 43.46 6.14
CA SER A 41 31.15 42.86 6.57
C SER A 41 31.14 41.52 7.34
N ARG A 42 30.56 40.45 6.77
CA ARG A 42 30.63 39.09 7.35
C ARG A 42 31.93 38.34 7.04
N ALA A 43 32.76 38.87 6.14
CA ALA A 43 33.97 38.18 5.65
C ALA A 43 35.08 38.05 6.70
N GLN A 44 35.16 38.95 7.69
CA GLN A 44 36.24 38.93 8.69
C GLN A 44 35.91 38.13 9.96
N LYS A 45 34.63 37.79 10.21
CA LYS A 45 34.23 36.92 11.34
C LYS A 45 34.19 35.42 11.00
N LEU A 46 34.31 35.06 9.72
CA LEU A 46 34.25 33.66 9.23
C LEU A 46 35.62 32.97 9.10
N ALA A 47 36.73 33.70 9.25
CA ALA A 47 38.07 33.12 9.13
C ALA A 47 38.61 32.52 10.45
N ALA A 48 38.06 32.91 11.60
CA ALA A 48 38.52 32.44 12.92
C ALA A 48 37.74 31.21 13.45
N ILE A 49 36.67 30.79 12.78
CA ILE A 49 35.90 29.56 13.09
C ILE A 49 36.10 28.60 11.92
N LYS A 50 37.34 28.16 11.65
CA LYS A 50 37.59 27.36 10.44
C LYS A 50 38.56 26.20 10.59
N LYS A 51 38.91 25.78 11.80
CA LYS A 51 39.74 24.56 11.98
C LYS A 51 39.38 23.66 13.16
N SER A 52 38.64 24.11 14.18
CA SER A 52 38.24 23.26 15.32
C SER A 52 36.82 22.70 15.21
N ASP A 53 35.90 23.40 14.54
CA ASP A 53 34.47 23.06 14.58
C ASP A 53 34.01 22.20 13.39
N GLU A 54 34.80 22.15 12.31
CA GLU A 54 34.48 21.35 11.12
C GLU A 54 34.54 19.83 11.39
N VAL A 55 35.38 19.39 12.33
CA VAL A 55 35.57 17.97 12.65
C VAL A 55 34.47 17.43 13.59
N VAL A 56 33.90 18.28 14.46
CA VAL A 56 32.84 17.88 15.39
C VAL A 56 31.47 17.88 14.71
N ILE A 57 31.21 18.82 13.80
CA ILE A 57 29.94 18.90 13.06
C ILE A 57 29.81 17.76 12.04
N GLY A 58 30.91 17.36 11.38
CA GLY A 58 30.88 16.27 10.38
C GLY A 58 30.49 14.90 10.97
N ARG A 59 30.97 14.55 12.16
CA ARG A 59 30.62 13.28 12.83
C ARG A 59 29.18 13.28 13.35
N SER A 60 28.71 14.43 13.86
CA SER A 60 27.33 14.58 14.30
C SER A 60 26.34 14.45 13.13
N LEU A 61 26.63 15.08 11.98
CA LEU A 61 25.74 15.02 10.83
C LEU A 61 25.66 13.64 10.20
N ALA A 62 26.80 12.93 10.06
CA ALA A 62 26.79 11.56 9.53
C ALA A 62 26.01 10.60 10.43
N GLN A 63 26.10 10.74 11.75
CA GLN A 63 25.34 9.91 12.69
C GLN A 63 23.86 10.28 12.75
N VAL A 64 23.51 11.57 12.63
CA VAL A 64 22.13 12.03 12.48
C VAL A 64 21.52 11.52 11.17
N LEU A 65 22.25 11.56 10.06
CA LEU A 65 21.81 11.03 8.77
C LEU A 65 21.69 9.50 8.79
N LYS A 66 22.60 8.80 9.47
CA LYS A 66 22.53 7.34 9.66
C LYS A 66 21.32 6.93 10.50
N ASN A 67 21.00 7.69 11.54
CA ASN A 67 19.81 7.45 12.38
C ASN A 67 18.52 7.89 11.69
N ALA A 68 18.55 8.92 10.84
CA ALA A 68 17.38 9.39 10.10
C ALA A 68 16.88 8.37 9.06
N ASN A 69 17.76 7.49 8.59
CA ASN A 69 17.44 6.45 7.62
C ASN A 69 17.26 5.06 8.23
N ALA A 70 17.45 4.91 9.55
CA ALA A 70 17.20 3.63 10.21
C ALA A 70 15.68 3.42 10.31
N LEU A 71 15.21 2.26 9.85
CA LEU A 71 13.82 1.88 10.06
C LEU A 71 13.55 1.78 11.57
N PRO A 72 12.36 2.21 12.04
CA PRO A 72 11.96 1.95 13.40
C PRO A 72 11.91 0.44 13.64
N GLU A 73 12.42 0.01 14.79
CA GLU A 73 12.52 -1.40 15.18
C GLU A 73 11.14 -2.09 15.20
N SER A 74 10.09 -1.37 15.64
CA SER A 74 8.75 -1.95 15.77
C SER A 74 7.58 -0.98 15.62
N LEU A 75 6.39 -1.56 15.40
CA LEU A 75 5.11 -0.88 15.57
C LEU A 75 4.80 -0.69 17.06
N THR A 76 4.17 0.44 17.40
CA THR A 76 3.60 0.68 18.73
C THR A 76 2.41 -0.27 18.99
N ILE A 77 1.96 -0.36 20.25
CA ILE A 77 0.79 -1.19 20.61
C ILE A 77 -0.44 -0.78 19.78
N ARG A 78 -0.73 0.52 19.69
CA ARG A 78 -1.87 1.05 18.93
C ARG A 78 -1.80 0.73 17.43
N GLU A 79 -0.60 0.74 16.87
CA GLU A 79 -0.38 0.37 15.47
C GLU A 79 -0.58 -1.13 15.26
N LYS A 80 -0.16 -1.99 16.20
CA LYS A 80 -0.43 -3.42 16.15
C LYS A 80 -1.93 -3.72 16.23
N ASP A 81 -2.67 -3.02 17.10
CA ASP A 81 -4.13 -3.12 17.16
C ASP A 81 -4.78 -2.70 15.83
N SER A 82 -4.22 -1.67 15.19
CA SER A 82 -4.66 -1.21 13.87
C SER A 82 -4.39 -2.26 12.78
N VAL A 83 -3.25 -2.95 12.82
CA VAL A 83 -2.95 -4.08 11.92
C VAL A 83 -3.96 -5.21 12.12
N ASP A 84 -4.25 -5.60 13.35
CA ASP A 84 -5.24 -6.64 13.64
C ASP A 84 -6.64 -6.26 13.15
N GLN A 85 -7.03 -5.01 13.37
CA GLN A 85 -8.31 -4.49 12.89
C GLN A 85 -8.40 -4.54 11.36
N MET A 86 -7.34 -4.14 10.65
CA MET A 86 -7.28 -4.18 9.18
C MET A 86 -7.27 -5.61 8.64
N THR A 87 -6.55 -6.54 9.27
CA THR A 87 -6.58 -7.96 8.91
C THR A 87 -7.98 -8.53 9.12
N GLY A 88 -8.64 -8.18 10.22
CA GLY A 88 -10.05 -8.56 10.44
C GLY A 88 -10.97 -8.07 9.33
N MET A 89 -10.78 -6.83 8.86
CA MET A 89 -11.52 -6.28 7.73
C MET A 89 -11.26 -6.99 6.40
N LEU A 90 -10.04 -7.53 6.18
CA LEU A 90 -9.75 -8.36 4.99
C LEU A 90 -10.51 -9.69 5.00
N ALA A 91 -10.82 -10.23 6.18
CA ALA A 91 -11.53 -11.51 6.28
C ALA A 91 -13.05 -11.35 6.08
N LEU A 92 -13.60 -10.16 6.32
CA LEU A 92 -15.05 -9.91 6.20
C LEU A 92 -15.64 -10.30 4.85
N PRO A 93 -15.05 -9.93 3.69
CA PRO A 93 -15.65 -10.24 2.40
C PRO A 93 -15.76 -11.74 2.13
N LEU A 94 -14.89 -12.55 2.74
CA LEU A 94 -14.90 -14.01 2.60
C LEU A 94 -16.04 -14.68 3.35
N MET A 95 -16.71 -13.97 4.25
CA MET A 95 -17.86 -14.49 4.98
C MET A 95 -19.13 -14.43 4.11
N GLN A 96 -19.12 -15.17 2.98
CA GLN A 96 -20.13 -15.58 1.98
C GLN A 96 -21.46 -14.79 1.80
N SER A 97 -21.57 -13.56 2.27
CA SER A 97 -22.84 -12.81 2.31
C SER A 97 -22.66 -11.30 2.45
N GLN A 98 -21.41 -10.84 2.52
CA GLN A 98 -21.11 -9.45 2.85
C GLN A 98 -21.16 -8.60 1.60
N LYS A 99 -22.23 -7.80 1.51
CA LYS A 99 -22.38 -6.75 0.49
C LYS A 99 -21.27 -5.72 0.68
N VAL A 100 -20.83 -5.09 -0.42
CA VAL A 100 -19.90 -3.94 -0.42
C VAL A 100 -20.26 -2.90 0.66
N ALA A 101 -21.55 -2.63 0.84
CA ALA A 101 -22.07 -1.71 1.85
C ALA A 101 -21.69 -2.09 3.30
N ALA A 102 -21.61 -3.39 3.62
CA ALA A 102 -21.27 -3.85 4.95
C ALA A 102 -19.78 -3.60 5.26
N LEU A 103 -18.88 -3.90 4.31
CA LEU A 103 -17.46 -3.53 4.42
C LEU A 103 -17.30 -2.02 4.62
N VAL A 104 -17.99 -1.21 3.81
CA VAL A 104 -17.96 0.26 3.92
C VAL A 104 -18.39 0.73 5.32
N ASN A 105 -19.43 0.14 5.89
CA ASN A 105 -19.89 0.48 7.24
C ASN A 105 -18.88 0.09 8.33
N VAL A 106 -18.20 -1.04 8.19
CA VAL A 106 -17.13 -1.43 9.13
C VAL A 106 -15.96 -0.46 9.02
N LEU A 107 -15.53 -0.11 7.82
CA LEU A 107 -14.45 0.86 7.60
C LEU A 107 -14.79 2.23 8.22
N LYS A 108 -16.04 2.71 8.06
CA LYS A 108 -16.51 3.96 8.70
C LYS A 108 -16.52 3.87 10.22
N THR A 109 -17.04 2.77 10.77
CA THR A 109 -17.07 2.55 12.23
C THR A 109 -15.66 2.54 12.84
N ALA A 110 -14.67 2.07 12.08
CA ALA A 110 -13.26 2.14 12.46
C ALA A 110 -12.63 3.53 12.38
N GLY A 111 -13.38 4.56 11.99
CA GLY A 111 -12.88 5.93 11.84
C GLY A 111 -12.11 6.19 10.54
N GLN A 112 -12.16 5.26 9.58
CA GLN A 112 -11.64 5.47 8.23
C GLN A 112 -12.65 6.23 7.37
N VAL A 113 -12.18 6.74 6.24
CA VAL A 113 -13.01 7.47 5.26
C VAL A 113 -13.05 6.68 3.96
N PRO A 114 -13.93 5.67 3.83
CA PRO A 114 -14.05 4.87 2.61
C PRO A 114 -14.74 5.64 1.49
N GLN A 115 -14.24 5.43 0.28
CA GLN A 115 -14.77 5.89 -1.00
C GLN A 115 -15.10 4.65 -1.83
N VAL A 116 -16.24 4.67 -2.50
CA VAL A 116 -16.67 3.60 -3.39
C VAL A 116 -16.78 4.16 -4.79
N THR A 117 -16.11 3.53 -5.75
CA THR A 117 -16.23 3.85 -7.17
C THR A 117 -16.79 2.64 -7.88
N HIS A 118 -17.69 2.88 -8.84
CA HIS A 118 -18.26 1.84 -9.69
C HIS A 118 -17.72 2.03 -11.11
N ASP A 119 -17.38 0.91 -11.74
CA ASP A 119 -16.98 0.84 -13.13
C ASP A 119 -17.79 -0.24 -13.84
N THR A 120 -17.99 -0.11 -15.14
CA THR A 120 -18.75 -1.08 -15.94
C THR A 120 -18.05 -1.29 -17.26
N ASN A 121 -17.79 -2.56 -17.58
CA ASN A 121 -17.15 -2.98 -18.80
C ASN A 121 -17.99 -4.06 -19.49
N ALA A 122 -18.14 -3.97 -20.81
CA ALA A 122 -18.94 -4.92 -21.58
C ALA A 122 -18.44 -6.37 -21.52
N TYR A 123 -17.18 -6.60 -21.16
CA TYR A 123 -16.54 -7.91 -21.08
C TYR A 123 -16.35 -8.42 -19.65
N THR A 124 -16.11 -7.54 -18.68
CA THR A 124 -15.85 -7.95 -17.28
C THR A 124 -17.01 -7.64 -16.32
N GLY A 125 -18.11 -7.06 -16.82
CA GLY A 125 -19.29 -6.75 -16.02
C GLY A 125 -19.14 -5.48 -15.18
N GLU A 126 -19.90 -5.42 -14.09
CA GLU A 126 -19.82 -4.34 -13.10
C GLU A 126 -18.74 -4.64 -12.06
N MET A 127 -17.95 -3.62 -11.72
CA MET A 127 -16.95 -3.67 -10.67
C MET A 127 -17.18 -2.55 -9.66
N ALA A 128 -17.08 -2.87 -8.38
CA ALA A 128 -17.04 -1.89 -7.30
C ALA A 128 -15.65 -1.90 -6.65
N VAL A 129 -15.07 -0.72 -6.50
CA VAL A 129 -13.77 -0.54 -5.84
C VAL A 129 -13.97 0.27 -4.56
N VAL A 130 -13.52 -0.26 -3.44
CA VAL A 130 -13.56 0.40 -2.13
C VAL A 130 -12.15 0.80 -1.73
N ARG A 131 -11.93 2.09 -1.45
CA ARG A 131 -10.64 2.62 -1.00
C ARG A 131 -10.81 3.50 0.23
N THR A 132 -9.87 3.52 1.16
CA THR A 132 -9.92 4.50 2.26
C THR A 132 -8.98 5.67 2.02
N ALA A 133 -9.42 6.90 2.34
CA ALA A 133 -8.59 8.11 2.26
C ALA A 133 -7.82 8.39 3.56
N LYS A 134 -8.28 7.80 4.67
CA LYS A 134 -7.67 7.94 6.00
C LYS A 134 -7.39 6.55 6.57
N PRO A 135 -6.14 6.07 6.54
CA PRO A 135 -5.79 4.78 7.13
C PRO A 135 -5.78 4.85 8.67
N LEU A 136 -5.66 3.67 9.29
CA LEU A 136 -5.39 3.57 10.73
C LEU A 136 -3.91 3.80 11.02
N ASP A 137 -3.56 3.98 12.30
CA ASP A 137 -2.18 4.25 12.69
C ASP A 137 -1.27 3.07 12.30
N GLY A 138 -0.12 3.37 11.69
CA GLY A 138 0.86 2.36 11.27
C GLY A 138 0.47 1.56 10.02
N THR A 139 -0.71 1.80 9.45
CA THR A 139 -1.16 1.18 8.20
C THR A 139 -1.28 2.20 7.08
N ARG A 140 -1.50 1.71 5.86
CA ARG A 140 -1.89 2.50 4.69
C ARG A 140 -3.17 1.96 4.10
N TYR A 141 -3.76 2.79 3.24
CA TYR A 141 -5.06 2.67 2.58
C TYR A 141 -5.57 1.22 2.47
N PHE A 142 -6.81 1.00 2.91
CA PHE A 142 -7.54 -0.21 2.57
C PHE A 142 -7.97 -0.11 1.11
N HIS A 143 -7.84 -1.20 0.36
CA HIS A 143 -8.28 -1.31 -1.03
C HIS A 143 -8.99 -2.64 -1.24
N ALA A 144 -10.16 -2.63 -1.87
CA ALA A 144 -10.86 -3.85 -2.26
C ALA A 144 -11.55 -3.69 -3.61
N GLN A 145 -11.61 -4.78 -4.38
CA GLN A 145 -12.20 -4.91 -5.70
C GLN A 145 -13.21 -6.05 -5.67
N TYR A 146 -14.44 -5.73 -6.04
CA TYR A 146 -15.54 -6.66 -6.17
C TYR A 146 -16.03 -6.64 -7.60
N PHE A 147 -16.25 -7.82 -8.18
CA PHE A 147 -17.01 -7.97 -9.42
C PHE A 147 -18.44 -8.40 -9.09
N MET A 148 -19.37 -8.14 -10.00
CA MET A 148 -20.74 -8.63 -9.91
C MET A 148 -20.91 -9.85 -10.82
N ASP A 149 -21.51 -10.92 -10.31
CA ASP A 149 -21.91 -12.07 -11.12
C ASP A 149 -23.16 -11.78 -11.98
N GLU A 150 -23.60 -12.77 -12.77
CA GLU A 150 -24.79 -12.64 -13.64
C GLU A 150 -26.09 -12.32 -12.89
N LYS A 151 -26.14 -12.62 -11.58
CA LYS A 151 -27.29 -12.34 -10.69
C LYS A 151 -27.12 -11.00 -9.96
N GLY A 152 -26.06 -10.25 -10.23
CA GLY A 152 -25.71 -9.01 -9.55
C GLY A 152 -25.18 -9.22 -8.14
N ALA A 153 -24.75 -10.43 -7.78
CA ALA A 153 -24.14 -10.70 -6.49
C ALA A 153 -22.65 -10.35 -6.52
N PRO A 154 -22.14 -9.59 -5.52
CA PRO A 154 -20.73 -9.24 -5.47
C PRO A 154 -19.88 -10.45 -5.07
N PHE A 155 -18.74 -10.63 -5.72
CA PHE A 155 -17.67 -11.53 -5.28
C PHE A 155 -16.35 -10.77 -5.16
N LEU A 156 -15.57 -11.09 -4.13
CA LEU A 156 -14.27 -10.48 -3.91
C LEU A 156 -13.28 -11.01 -4.95
N GLN A 157 -12.60 -10.11 -5.65
CA GLN A 157 -11.44 -10.48 -6.47
C GLN A 157 -10.13 -10.15 -5.77
N HIS A 158 -10.05 -8.99 -5.11
CA HIS A 158 -8.85 -8.58 -4.38
C HIS A 158 -9.20 -7.66 -3.23
N ALA A 159 -8.61 -7.88 -2.06
CA ALA A 159 -8.60 -6.92 -0.96
C ALA A 159 -7.21 -6.84 -0.34
N SER A 160 -6.73 -5.66 -0.01
CA SER A 160 -5.41 -5.47 0.58
C SER A 160 -5.33 -4.23 1.46
N TYR A 161 -4.38 -4.24 2.37
CA TYR A 161 -3.86 -3.05 3.04
C TYR A 161 -2.35 -3.16 3.20
N GLU A 162 -1.72 -2.09 3.66
CA GLU A 162 -0.27 -2.08 3.87
C GLU A 162 0.09 -1.64 5.28
N ILE A 163 1.25 -2.09 5.74
CA ILE A 163 1.87 -1.79 7.02
C ILE A 163 3.12 -0.98 6.72
N ARG A 164 3.31 0.15 7.42
CA ARG A 164 4.52 0.95 7.24
C ARG A 164 5.79 0.13 7.49
N PRO A 165 6.93 0.46 6.87
CA PRO A 165 8.16 -0.30 7.06
C PRO A 165 8.61 -0.34 8.53
N THR A 166 8.93 -1.53 9.03
CA THR A 166 9.65 -1.79 10.30
C THR A 166 10.49 -3.06 10.13
N GLU A 167 11.44 -3.30 11.03
CA GLU A 167 12.25 -4.53 11.02
C GLU A 167 11.40 -5.79 11.23
N ASN A 168 10.31 -5.68 12.00
CA ASN A 168 9.42 -6.79 12.37
C ASN A 168 8.05 -6.79 11.68
N ALA A 169 7.80 -5.94 10.67
CA ALA A 169 6.48 -5.79 10.04
C ALA A 169 5.96 -7.12 9.44
N MET A 170 6.84 -7.92 8.83
CA MET A 170 6.50 -9.23 8.28
C MET A 170 6.02 -10.21 9.36
N ALA A 171 6.70 -10.24 10.51
CA ALA A 171 6.33 -11.12 11.62
C ALA A 171 5.00 -10.68 12.25
N ILE A 172 4.78 -9.37 12.39
CA ILE A 172 3.52 -8.81 12.89
C ILE A 172 2.37 -9.16 11.93
N ALA A 173 2.58 -9.01 10.62
CA ALA A 173 1.61 -9.38 9.60
C ALA A 173 1.28 -10.88 9.65
N GLU A 174 2.30 -11.76 9.72
CA GLU A 174 2.10 -13.21 9.80
C GLU A 174 1.30 -13.59 11.05
N GLU A 175 1.63 -13.02 12.21
CA GLU A 175 0.89 -13.27 13.44
C GLU A 175 -0.57 -12.83 13.33
N SER A 176 -0.81 -11.62 12.81
CA SER A 176 -2.16 -11.08 12.63
C SER A 176 -3.00 -11.95 11.69
N VAL A 177 -2.44 -12.33 10.54
CA VAL A 177 -3.09 -13.23 9.56
C VAL A 177 -3.44 -14.58 10.20
N ARG A 178 -2.50 -15.21 10.91
CA ARG A 178 -2.76 -16.49 11.61
C ARG A 178 -3.81 -16.37 12.70
N ARG A 179 -3.90 -15.22 13.38
CA ARG A 179 -4.97 -14.98 14.37
C ARG A 179 -6.32 -14.79 13.71
N THR A 180 -6.41 -14.09 12.59
CA THR A 180 -7.67 -13.81 11.91
C THR A 180 -8.20 -15.02 11.15
N PHE A 181 -7.36 -15.63 10.31
CA PHE A 181 -7.75 -16.78 9.48
C PHE A 181 -7.47 -18.07 10.23
N LYS A 182 -8.49 -18.58 10.92
CA LYS A 182 -8.37 -19.84 11.66
C LYS A 182 -8.26 -21.02 10.67
N GLY A 183 -7.44 -22.01 11.02
CA GLY A 183 -7.25 -23.19 10.18
C GLY A 183 -6.10 -23.08 9.18
N LEU A 184 -5.42 -21.94 9.10
CA LEU A 184 -4.18 -21.84 8.32
C LEU A 184 -3.15 -22.86 8.81
N THR A 185 -2.75 -23.76 7.91
CA THR A 185 -1.74 -24.79 8.20
C THR A 185 -0.33 -24.28 7.82
N ARG A 186 0.43 -25.10 7.10
CA ARG A 186 1.72 -24.70 6.52
C ARG A 186 1.44 -23.75 5.36
N ALA A 187 2.27 -22.71 5.24
CA ALA A 187 2.24 -21.81 4.09
C ALA A 187 2.59 -22.57 2.80
N ASN A 188 1.89 -22.28 1.71
CA ASN A 188 2.16 -22.82 0.38
C ASN A 188 3.53 -22.36 -0.10
N GLN A 189 3.81 -21.07 0.12
CA GLN A 189 5.10 -20.45 -0.12
C GLN A 189 5.52 -19.64 1.12
N LYS A 190 6.80 -19.73 1.49
CA LYS A 190 7.38 -18.93 2.58
C LYS A 190 8.84 -18.60 2.28
N SER A 191 9.15 -17.32 2.25
CA SER A 191 10.50 -16.74 2.16
C SER A 191 10.63 -15.61 3.19
N ALA A 192 11.75 -14.88 3.16
CA ALA A 192 11.94 -13.70 4.02
C ALA A 192 10.98 -12.56 3.68
N ASP A 193 10.59 -12.45 2.41
CA ASP A 193 9.84 -11.30 1.87
C ASP A 193 8.45 -11.68 1.35
N PHE A 194 8.06 -12.95 1.43
CA PHE A 194 6.77 -13.42 0.94
C PHE A 194 6.25 -14.63 1.71
N ILE A 195 4.96 -14.64 2.03
CA ILE A 195 4.26 -15.78 2.63
C ILE A 195 2.85 -15.88 2.05
N GLU A 196 2.39 -17.09 1.73
CA GLU A 196 1.07 -17.33 1.16
C GLU A 196 0.41 -18.56 1.77
N TRP A 197 -0.92 -18.52 1.94
CA TRP A 197 -1.75 -19.64 2.34
C TRP A 197 -3.05 -19.72 1.55
N ASP A 198 -3.57 -20.93 1.46
CA ASP A 198 -4.94 -21.19 1.00
C ASP A 198 -5.96 -20.92 2.10
N LEU A 199 -7.11 -20.37 1.70
CA LEU A 199 -8.22 -20.10 2.58
C LEU A 199 -9.34 -21.13 2.40
N ASP A 200 -9.92 -21.21 1.20
CA ASP A 200 -11.14 -21.99 0.94
C ASP A 200 -11.14 -22.66 -0.45
N GLY A 201 -9.96 -22.77 -1.08
CA GLY A 201 -9.79 -23.28 -2.45
C GLY A 201 -10.13 -22.25 -3.54
N SER A 202 -10.84 -21.17 -3.22
CA SER A 202 -11.15 -20.09 -4.16
C SER A 202 -10.35 -18.81 -3.90
N HIS A 203 -9.78 -18.66 -2.70
CA HIS A 203 -8.96 -17.52 -2.31
C HIS A 203 -7.63 -17.94 -1.68
N VAL A 204 -6.65 -17.05 -1.81
CA VAL A 204 -5.41 -17.06 -1.05
C VAL A 204 -5.33 -15.84 -0.15
N VAL A 205 -4.61 -15.96 0.97
CA VAL A 205 -4.08 -14.81 1.71
C VAL A 205 -2.58 -14.80 1.55
N TRP A 206 -2.02 -13.64 1.21
CA TRP A 206 -0.58 -13.47 1.09
C TRP A 206 -0.07 -12.22 1.80
N ILE A 207 1.19 -12.26 2.17
CA ILE A 207 1.95 -11.19 2.82
C ILE A 207 3.21 -10.98 1.98
N LYS A 208 3.46 -9.76 1.54
CA LYS A 208 4.66 -9.41 0.76
C LYS A 208 5.35 -8.18 1.34
N LYS A 209 6.67 -8.27 1.54
CA LYS A 209 7.53 -7.12 1.78
C LYS A 209 7.88 -6.48 0.43
N MET A 210 7.50 -5.23 0.26
CA MET A 210 7.58 -4.49 -0.99
C MET A 210 9.00 -3.98 -1.22
N ALA A 211 9.60 -4.37 -2.34
CA ALA A 211 10.85 -3.81 -2.84
C ALA A 211 10.62 -2.46 -3.54
N SER A 212 11.69 -1.75 -3.88
CA SER A 212 11.59 -0.48 -4.62
C SER A 212 10.85 -0.67 -5.95
N GLU A 213 11.10 -1.77 -6.64
CA GLU A 213 10.50 -2.14 -7.91
C GLU A 213 8.98 -2.34 -7.80
N ASP A 214 8.50 -2.87 -6.67
CA ASP A 214 7.07 -3.09 -6.44
C ASP A 214 6.29 -1.79 -6.19
N LEU A 215 7.00 -0.73 -5.82
CA LEU A 215 6.43 0.58 -5.48
C LEU A 215 6.53 1.59 -6.64
N LYS A 216 7.35 1.30 -7.65
CA LYS A 216 7.48 2.12 -8.86
C LYS A 216 6.16 2.11 -9.65
N ASP A 217 5.82 3.27 -10.21
CA ASP A 217 4.68 3.46 -11.12
C ASP A 217 3.32 2.97 -10.58
N ASN A 218 3.12 2.95 -9.26
CA ASN A 218 1.83 2.57 -8.70
C ASN A 218 0.76 3.62 -9.05
N PRO A 219 -0.29 3.27 -9.81
CA PRO A 219 -1.27 4.25 -10.31
C PRO A 219 -2.19 4.79 -9.21
N PHE A 220 -2.17 4.18 -8.02
CA PHE A 220 -3.14 4.44 -6.98
C PHE A 220 -2.56 5.12 -5.74
N ASN A 221 -1.30 4.86 -5.42
CA ASN A 221 -0.64 5.32 -4.21
C ASN A 221 0.68 6.02 -4.58
N ALA A 222 0.91 7.20 -4.02
CA ALA A 222 2.21 7.86 -4.13
C ALA A 222 3.18 7.27 -3.10
N TYR A 223 4.24 6.63 -3.59
CA TYR A 223 5.32 6.10 -2.76
C TYR A 223 6.59 6.95 -2.84
N THR A 224 7.40 6.86 -1.80
CA THR A 224 8.76 7.43 -1.74
C THR A 224 9.77 6.34 -1.36
N ASP A 225 11.07 6.65 -1.43
CA ASP A 225 12.12 5.71 -1.01
C ASP A 225 12.03 5.30 0.46
N GLN A 226 11.35 6.10 1.30
CA GLN A 226 11.09 5.78 2.71
C GLN A 226 10.08 4.62 2.88
N ASP A 227 9.41 4.22 1.80
CA ASP A 227 8.35 3.22 1.82
C ASP A 227 8.87 1.83 1.45
N VAL A 228 10.13 1.73 1.01
CA VAL A 228 10.77 0.44 0.74
C VAL A 228 10.77 -0.40 2.00
N GLY A 229 10.30 -1.64 1.89
CA GLY A 229 10.08 -2.54 3.03
C GLY A 229 8.69 -2.44 3.65
N THR A 230 7.77 -1.66 3.06
CA THR A 230 6.33 -1.71 3.37
C THR A 230 5.86 -3.15 3.26
N VAL A 231 5.01 -3.61 4.17
CA VAL A 231 4.46 -4.96 4.11
C VAL A 231 3.01 -4.87 3.66
N ARG A 232 2.69 -5.48 2.52
CA ARG A 232 1.32 -5.59 2.01
C ARG A 232 0.73 -6.92 2.46
N VAL A 233 -0.49 -6.87 2.97
CA VAL A 233 -1.30 -8.06 3.28
C VAL A 233 -2.50 -8.03 2.34
N ALA A 234 -2.76 -9.14 1.66
CA ALA A 234 -3.86 -9.22 0.71
C ALA A 234 -4.58 -10.56 0.74
N VAL A 235 -5.85 -10.52 0.36
CA VAL A 235 -6.70 -11.66 0.05
C VAL A 235 -7.07 -11.53 -1.42
N GLU A 236 -6.88 -12.59 -2.20
CA GLU A 236 -7.06 -12.57 -3.64
C GLU A 236 -7.73 -13.85 -4.13
N SER A 237 -8.62 -13.73 -5.12
CA SER A 237 -9.26 -14.87 -5.77
C SER A 237 -8.23 -15.66 -6.59
N ARG A 238 -8.29 -17.00 -6.54
CA ARG A 238 -7.51 -17.88 -7.42
C ARG A 238 -8.13 -17.87 -8.81
N ILE A 239 -7.53 -17.16 -9.76
CA ILE A 239 -8.04 -17.05 -11.14
C ILE A 239 -7.30 -17.97 -12.13
N HIS A 240 -6.40 -18.85 -11.65
CA HIS A 240 -5.38 -19.47 -12.52
C HIS A 240 -5.18 -20.99 -12.43
N GLU A 241 -6.05 -21.79 -11.80
CA GLU A 241 -5.71 -23.22 -11.55
C GLU A 241 -6.55 -24.29 -12.26
N ASP A 242 -7.63 -23.99 -12.97
CA ASP A 242 -8.52 -25.03 -13.51
C ASP A 242 -8.31 -25.40 -15.01
N ASP A 243 -7.20 -25.01 -15.63
CA ASP A 243 -6.95 -25.30 -17.06
C ASP A 243 -6.24 -26.65 -17.34
N GLU A 244 -6.05 -27.52 -16.33
CA GLU A 244 -5.36 -28.83 -16.49
C GLU A 244 -6.26 -30.05 -16.18
N HIS A 245 -7.41 -30.20 -16.83
CA HIS A 245 -8.14 -31.49 -16.90
C HIS A 245 -8.62 -31.84 -18.31
#